data_AF-A0A2A6C019-F1
#
_entry.id   AF-A0A2A6C019-F1
#
_cell.length_a   1.000
_cell.length_b   1.000
_cell.length_c   1.000
_cell.angle_alpha   90.00
_cell.angle_beta   90.00
_cell.angle_gamma   90.00
#
_symmetry.space_group_name_H-M   'P 1'
#
loop_
_entity.id
_entity.type
_entity.pdbx_description
1 polymer ?
#
loop_
_entity_poly.entity_id
_entity_poly.type
_entity_poly.pdbx_seq_one_letter_code
_entity_poly.pdbx_strand_id
1 'polypeptide(L)'
;MQLTDSSASLSLAEKYKYDLSKAQLKASSSTSALLAGFAMVALVELHYDADTPRPLMIVLGVVTALLVSVHLLALMMSTCILPYMQASGPTQDSPHIRLKMYIDLSWFFSTCFGLILFLIEIGLIFYIKFRAIGFEQAGWVTSAILKKDTPTLLMIPVPVLFIFIIISCLIHRSRASHSIDRIDKKVSSLKHMISSSDQNIHMMKIV
;
A
#
# COMPACT_ATOMS: atom_id res chain seq x y z
N MET A 1 -30.40 -13.94 -26.28
CA MET A 1 -30.78 -13.31 -25.00
C MET A 1 -29.71 -13.41 -23.90
N GLN A 2 -28.85 -14.46 -23.87
CA GLN A 2 -27.74 -14.55 -22.89
C GLN A 2 -26.53 -13.62 -23.14
N LEU A 3 -26.30 -13.15 -24.38
CA LEU A 3 -25.15 -12.29 -24.71
C LEU A 3 -25.29 -10.85 -24.16
N THR A 4 -26.52 -10.33 -24.07
CA THR A 4 -26.83 -8.98 -23.56
C THR A 4 -26.70 -8.89 -22.03
N ASP A 5 -27.04 -9.95 -21.29
CA ASP A 5 -26.84 -10.01 -19.83
C ASP A 5 -25.36 -10.10 -19.45
N SER A 6 -24.55 -10.81 -20.25
CA SER A 6 -23.10 -10.91 -20.04
C SER A 6 -22.40 -9.57 -20.30
N SER A 7 -22.80 -8.82 -21.34
CA SER A 7 -22.27 -7.47 -21.58
C SER A 7 -22.72 -6.45 -20.54
N ALA A 8 -23.96 -6.53 -20.07
CA ALA A 8 -24.49 -5.63 -19.05
C ALA A 8 -23.81 -5.84 -17.69
N SER A 9 -23.65 -7.10 -17.27
CA SER A 9 -22.95 -7.48 -16.03
C SER A 9 -21.47 -7.11 -16.05
N LEU A 10 -20.80 -7.23 -17.20
CA LEU A 10 -19.40 -6.81 -17.36
C LEU A 10 -19.26 -5.28 -17.23
N SER A 11 -20.14 -4.50 -17.86
CA SER A 11 -20.13 -3.03 -17.73
C SER A 11 -20.44 -2.56 -16.30
N LEU A 12 -21.34 -3.25 -15.59
CA LEU A 12 -21.66 -2.95 -14.19
C LEU A 12 -20.47 -3.22 -13.27
N ALA A 13 -19.76 -4.34 -13.49
CA ALA A 13 -18.57 -4.68 -12.72
C ALA A 13 -17.41 -3.68 -12.95
N GLU A 14 -17.27 -3.15 -14.16
CA GLU A 14 -16.29 -2.10 -14.48
C GLU A 14 -16.63 -0.77 -13.82
N LYS A 15 -17.90 -0.36 -13.90
CA LYS A 15 -18.39 0.85 -13.24
C LYS A 15 -18.23 0.79 -11.72
N TYR A 16 -18.56 -0.36 -11.12
CA TYR A 16 -18.35 -0.59 -9.69
C TYR A 16 -16.87 -0.50 -9.29
N LYS A 17 -15.97 -1.10 -10.08
CA LYS A 17 -14.51 -1.00 -9.83
C LYS A 17 -13.99 0.43 -9.95
N TYR A 18 -14.52 1.19 -10.90
CA TYR A 18 -14.16 2.60 -11.08
C TYR A 18 -14.60 3.44 -9.87
N ASP A 19 -15.86 3.33 -9.46
CA ASP A 19 -16.40 4.06 -8.32
C ASP A 19 -15.71 3.68 -7.01
N LEU A 20 -15.42 2.39 -6.81
CA LEU A 20 -14.67 1.89 -5.66
C LEU A 20 -13.26 2.47 -5.62
N SER A 21 -12.52 2.43 -6.73
CA SER A 21 -11.15 2.96 -6.80
C SER A 21 -11.14 4.47 -6.53
N LYS A 22 -12.11 5.20 -7.07
CA LYS A 22 -12.27 6.64 -6.84
C LYS A 22 -12.57 6.96 -5.38
N ALA A 23 -13.47 6.21 -4.74
CA ALA A 23 -13.78 6.35 -3.32
C ALA A 23 -12.56 6.03 -2.43
N GLN A 24 -11.81 4.97 -2.76
CA GLN A 24 -10.60 4.56 -2.07
C GLN A 24 -9.50 5.62 -2.13
N LEU A 25 -9.27 6.23 -3.30
CA LEU A 25 -8.28 7.31 -3.46
C LEU A 25 -8.65 8.55 -2.63
N LYS A 26 -9.93 8.95 -2.65
CA LYS A 26 -10.41 10.08 -1.86
C LYS A 26 -10.26 9.81 -0.37
N ALA A 27 -10.65 8.62 0.08
CA ALA A 27 -10.50 8.21 1.48
C ALA A 27 -9.03 8.20 1.91
N SER A 28 -8.15 7.55 1.13
CA SER A 28 -6.72 7.47 1.46
C SER A 28 -6.03 8.83 1.48
N SER A 29 -6.42 9.75 0.59
CA SER A 29 -5.90 11.11 0.59
C SER A 29 -6.31 11.87 1.86
N SER A 30 -7.59 11.83 2.22
CA SER A 30 -8.09 12.47 3.44
C SER A 30 -7.47 11.87 4.70
N THR A 31 -7.41 10.54 4.80
CA THR A 31 -6.79 9.87 5.96
C THR A 31 -5.30 10.19 6.07
N SER A 32 -4.56 10.18 4.96
CA SER A 32 -3.12 10.49 4.98
C SER A 32 -2.84 11.92 5.43
N ALA A 33 -3.64 12.89 4.96
CA ALA A 33 -3.51 14.28 5.38
C ALA A 33 -3.82 14.47 6.87
N LEU A 34 -4.88 13.82 7.38
CA LEU A 34 -5.25 13.89 8.78
C LEU A 34 -4.20 13.25 9.69
N LEU A 35 -3.72 12.05 9.36
CA LEU A 35 -2.72 11.34 10.16
C LEU A 35 -1.38 12.08 10.22
N ALA A 36 -0.91 12.59 9.08
CA ALA A 36 0.32 13.40 9.04
C ALA A 36 0.16 14.71 9.83
N GLY A 37 -1.01 15.37 9.72
CA GLY A 37 -1.31 16.57 10.50
C GLY A 37 -1.35 16.31 12.01
N PHE A 38 -2.03 15.26 12.45
CA PHE A 38 -2.08 14.89 13.86
C PHE A 38 -0.70 14.51 14.42
N ALA A 39 0.10 13.74 13.67
CA ALA A 39 1.46 13.41 14.08
C ALA A 39 2.35 14.66 14.19
N MET A 40 2.26 15.58 13.24
CA MET A 40 3.00 16.83 13.27
C MET A 40 2.61 17.73 14.45
N VAL A 41 1.30 17.87 14.72
CA VAL A 41 0.81 18.62 15.90
C VAL A 41 1.27 17.97 17.19
N ALA A 42 1.17 16.64 17.31
CA ALA A 42 1.61 15.93 18.50
C ALA A 42 3.13 16.05 18.74
N LEU A 43 3.93 16.12 17.67
CA LEU A 43 5.37 16.34 17.76
C LEU A 43 5.71 17.74 18.30
N VAL A 44 5.04 18.80 17.82
CA VAL A 44 5.31 20.18 18.27
C VAL A 44 4.80 20.45 19.69
N GLU A 45 3.73 19.76 20.10
CA GLU A 45 3.18 19.82 21.45
C GLU A 45 3.97 18.96 22.47
N LEU A 46 4.90 18.12 21.99
CA LEU A 46 5.69 17.26 22.85
C LEU A 46 6.74 18.07 23.60
N HIS A 47 6.63 18.07 24.93
CA HIS A 47 7.59 18.70 25.81
C HIS A 47 8.70 17.71 26.18
N TYR A 48 9.95 18.14 26.02
CA TYR A 48 11.13 17.36 26.37
C TYR A 48 11.66 17.81 27.73
N ASP A 49 12.01 16.84 28.58
CA ASP A 49 12.75 17.12 29.81
C ASP A 49 14.27 17.01 29.57
N ALA A 50 15.08 17.64 30.43
CA ALA A 50 16.54 17.67 30.29
C ALA A 50 17.19 16.27 30.36
N ASP A 51 16.52 15.31 31.01
CA ASP A 51 16.96 13.91 31.12
C ASP A 51 16.49 13.03 29.94
N THR A 52 15.86 13.63 28.92
CA THR A 52 15.42 12.87 27.73
C THR A 52 16.65 12.41 26.93
N PRO A 53 16.79 11.11 26.65
CA PRO A 53 17.96 10.60 25.95
C PRO A 53 17.98 11.10 24.50
N ARG A 54 19.08 11.74 24.10
CA ARG A 54 19.36 12.19 22.73
C ARG A 54 19.00 11.19 21.62
N PRO A 55 19.32 9.88 21.72
CA PRO A 55 18.97 8.93 20.66
C PRO A 55 17.46 8.81 20.43
N LEU A 56 16.64 8.99 21.46
CA LEU A 56 15.19 8.88 21.36
C LEU A 56 14.57 10.03 20.57
N MET A 57 15.07 11.25 20.79
CA MET A 57 14.69 12.44 20.01
C MET A 57 15.08 12.30 18.54
N ILE A 58 16.26 11.74 18.25
CA ILE A 58 16.71 11.47 16.88
C ILE A 58 15.79 10.46 16.22
N VAL A 59 15.45 9.36 16.91
CA VAL A 59 14.51 8.36 16.38
C VAL A 59 13.14 8.98 16.12
N LEU A 60 12.62 9.78 17.04
CA LEU A 60 11.34 10.47 16.86
C LEU A 60 11.36 11.34 15.61
N GLY A 61 12.35 12.21 15.46
CA GLY A 61 12.47 13.06 14.27
C GLY A 61 12.59 12.27 12.96
N VAL A 62 13.35 11.17 12.95
CA VAL A 62 13.48 10.30 11.77
C VAL A 62 12.16 9.60 11.45
N VAL A 63 11.45 9.08 12.46
CA VAL A 63 10.16 8.39 12.28
C VAL A 63 9.11 9.39 11.77
N THR A 64 8.99 10.58 12.34
CA THR A 64 8.06 11.61 11.85
C THR A 64 8.38 12.00 10.40
N ALA A 65 9.66 12.17 10.06
CA ALA A 65 10.07 12.51 8.70
C ALA A 65 9.71 11.42 7.69
N LEU A 66 9.95 10.15 8.03
CA LEU A 66 9.56 9.01 7.21
C LEU A 66 8.03 8.89 7.08
N LEU A 67 7.30 9.10 8.17
CA LEU A 67 5.83 9.09 8.21
C LEU A 67 5.27 10.11 7.22
N VAL A 68 5.71 11.36 7.31
CA VAL A 68 5.27 12.44 6.41
C VAL A 68 5.66 12.11 4.97
N SER A 69 6.89 11.66 4.74
CA SER A 69 7.38 11.32 3.39
C SER A 69 6.53 10.24 2.72
N VAL A 70 6.14 9.21 3.47
CA VAL A 70 5.35 8.08 2.96
C VAL A 70 3.90 8.49 2.69
N HIS A 71 3.31 9.34 3.53
CA HIS A 71 1.99 9.91 3.26
C HIS A 71 1.99 10.84 2.03
N LEU A 72 3.06 11.61 1.82
CA LEU A 72 3.24 12.38 0.58
C LEU A 72 3.40 11.48 -0.65
N LEU A 73 4.11 10.35 -0.53
CA LEU A 73 4.21 9.36 -1.59
C LEU A 73 2.84 8.76 -1.95
N ALA A 74 2.01 8.43 -0.96
CA ALA A 74 0.65 7.95 -1.19
C ALA A 74 -0.23 9.00 -1.88
N LEU A 75 -0.09 10.28 -1.52
CA LEU A 75 -0.78 11.40 -2.17
C LEU A 75 -0.31 11.62 -3.61
N MET A 76 0.99 11.55 -3.87
CA MET A 76 1.56 11.64 -5.21
C MET A 76 1.03 10.51 -6.10
N MET A 77 1.05 9.26 -5.61
CA MET A 77 0.49 8.12 -6.35
C MET A 77 -1.02 8.27 -6.59
N SER A 78 -1.78 8.81 -5.62
CA SER A 78 -3.21 9.10 -5.80
C SER A 78 -3.48 10.19 -6.84
N THR A 79 -2.57 11.17 -6.94
CA THR A 79 -2.65 12.26 -7.92
C THR A 79 -2.34 11.76 -9.32
N CYS A 80 -1.34 10.88 -9.46
CA CYS A 80 -0.94 10.30 -10.74
C CYS A 80 -1.94 9.27 -11.28
N ILE A 81 -2.72 8.60 -10.43
CA ILE A 81 -3.64 7.55 -10.87
C ILE A 81 -5.03 8.05 -11.30
N LEU A 82 -5.45 9.22 -10.82
CA LEU A 82 -6.72 9.83 -11.21
C LEU A 82 -6.84 10.12 -12.72
N PRO A 83 -5.87 10.78 -13.39
CA PRO A 83 -5.93 11.00 -14.83
C PRO A 83 -5.84 9.69 -15.61
N TYR A 84 -5.07 8.73 -15.08
CA TYR A 84 -4.96 7.40 -15.66
C TYR A 84 -6.30 6.65 -15.68
N MET A 85 -7.07 6.74 -14.58
CA MET A 85 -8.40 6.15 -14.48
C MET A 85 -9.42 6.81 -15.43
N GLN A 86 -9.29 8.11 -15.69
CA GLN A 86 -10.19 8.84 -16.60
C GLN A 86 -9.88 8.56 -18.08
N ALA A 87 -8.61 8.34 -18.42
CA ALA A 87 -8.17 8.04 -19.79
C ALA A 87 -8.42 6.57 -20.20
N SER A 88 -8.59 5.66 -19.23
CA SER A 88 -8.84 4.23 -19.47
C SER A 88 -10.33 3.99 -19.76
N GLY A 89 -10.76 4.18 -21.01
CA GLY A 89 -12.12 3.81 -21.48
C GLY A 89 -12.37 2.28 -21.51
N PRO A 90 -13.60 1.83 -21.83
CA PRO A 90 -14.06 0.43 -21.69
C PRO A 90 -13.35 -0.61 -22.60
N THR A 91 -12.51 -0.15 -23.51
CA THR A 91 -11.93 -0.98 -24.58
C THR A 91 -10.48 -0.59 -24.80
N GLN A 92 -9.54 -0.95 -23.92
CA GLN A 92 -8.12 -0.86 -24.25
C GLN A 92 -7.29 -1.98 -23.63
N ASP A 93 -6.34 -2.44 -24.44
CA ASP A 93 -5.69 -3.74 -24.41
C ASP A 93 -4.63 -3.96 -23.31
N SER A 94 -4.15 -5.19 -23.28
CA SER A 94 -3.41 -5.93 -22.24
C SER A 94 -2.11 -5.35 -21.60
N PRO A 95 -1.45 -4.24 -22.02
CA PRO A 95 -0.28 -3.72 -21.31
C PRO A 95 -0.61 -2.78 -20.13
N HIS A 96 -1.61 -1.91 -20.31
CA HIS A 96 -1.95 -0.86 -19.35
C HIS A 96 -2.49 -1.41 -18.02
N ILE A 97 -3.25 -2.51 -18.07
CA ILE A 97 -3.79 -3.14 -16.85
C ILE A 97 -2.68 -3.63 -15.89
N ARG A 98 -1.53 -4.10 -16.41
CA ARG A 98 -0.39 -4.53 -15.57
C ARG A 98 0.30 -3.35 -14.91
N LEU A 99 0.47 -2.25 -15.65
CA LEU A 99 1.04 -1.02 -15.12
C LEU A 99 0.14 -0.42 -14.03
N LYS A 100 -1.17 -0.35 -14.27
CA LYS A 100 -2.15 0.11 -13.27
C LYS A 100 -2.11 -0.73 -12.00
N MET A 101 -2.08 -2.06 -12.13
CA MET A 101 -2.01 -2.94 -10.97
C MET A 101 -0.76 -2.71 -10.12
N TYR A 102 0.38 -2.43 -10.75
CA TYR A 102 1.62 -2.13 -10.04
C TYR A 102 1.54 -0.79 -9.29
N ILE A 103 0.94 0.23 -9.92
CA ILE A 103 0.72 1.54 -9.29
C ILE A 103 -0.27 1.42 -8.12
N ASP A 104 -1.40 0.73 -8.31
CA ASP A 104 -2.38 0.43 -7.26
C ASP A 104 -1.75 -0.30 -6.07
N LEU A 105 -0.86 -1.27 -6.35
CA LEU A 105 -0.16 -2.03 -5.32
C LEU A 105 0.87 -1.18 -4.57
N SER A 106 1.61 -0.34 -5.30
CA SER A 106 2.60 0.58 -4.73
C SER A 106 1.94 1.64 -3.84
N TRP A 107 0.79 2.16 -4.28
CA TRP A 107 -0.06 3.04 -3.49
C TRP A 107 -0.54 2.37 -2.21
N PHE A 108 -1.11 1.16 -2.32
CA PHE A 108 -1.57 0.42 -1.15
C PHE A 108 -0.44 0.17 -0.17
N PHE A 109 0.73 -0.27 -0.64
CA PHE A 109 1.91 -0.50 0.19
C PHE A 109 2.40 0.77 0.90
N SER A 110 2.39 1.91 0.21
CA SER A 110 2.77 3.21 0.79
C SER A 110 1.80 3.64 1.89
N THR A 111 0.48 3.53 1.68
CA THR A 111 -0.52 3.82 2.72
C THR A 111 -0.37 2.88 3.91
N CYS A 112 -0.11 1.60 3.64
CA CYS A 112 0.15 0.59 4.65
C CYS A 112 1.36 0.97 5.52
N PHE A 113 2.50 1.27 4.91
CA PHE A 113 3.73 1.63 5.62
C PHE A 113 3.56 2.93 6.43
N GLY A 114 2.77 3.90 5.91
CA GLY A 114 2.42 5.12 6.64
C GLY A 114 1.62 4.85 7.92
N LEU A 115 0.66 3.91 7.89
CA LEU A 115 -0.11 3.52 9.07
C LEU A 115 0.77 2.85 10.15
N ILE A 116 1.76 2.04 9.76
CA ILE A 116 2.71 1.45 10.71
C ILE A 116 3.55 2.53 11.37
N LEU A 117 4.12 3.43 10.56
CA LEU A 117 4.92 4.54 11.05
C LEU A 117 4.12 5.41 12.01
N PHE A 118 2.84 5.66 11.71
CA PHE A 118 1.94 6.38 12.60
C PHE A 118 1.72 5.68 13.94
N LEU A 119 1.59 4.35 13.94
CA LEU A 119 1.47 3.59 15.18
C LEU A 119 2.77 3.60 16.01
N ILE A 120 3.93 3.51 15.35
CA ILE A 120 5.24 3.63 15.99
C ILE A 120 5.42 5.02 16.59
N GLU A 121 5.06 6.08 15.85
CA GLU A 121 5.14 7.47 16.28
C GLU A 121 4.35 7.70 17.58
N ILE A 122 3.08 7.27 17.63
CA ILE A 122 2.25 7.37 18.84
C ILE A 122 2.88 6.61 20.01
N GLY A 123 3.41 5.41 19.77
CA GLY A 123 4.10 4.63 20.80
C GLY A 123 5.32 5.36 21.37
N LEU A 124 6.08 6.05 20.51
CA LEU A 124 7.25 6.81 20.90
C LEU A 124 6.89 8.07 21.69
N ILE A 125 5.85 8.79 21.27
CA ILE A 125 5.30 9.95 21.97
C ILE A 125 4.84 9.55 23.37
N PHE A 126 4.10 8.44 23.50
CA PHE A 126 3.70 7.94 24.82
C PHE A 126 4.90 7.55 25.67
N TYR A 127 5.90 6.89 25.11
CA TYR A 127 7.12 6.55 25.83
C TYR A 127 7.81 7.78 26.43
N ILE A 128 7.95 8.85 25.63
CA ILE A 128 8.54 10.13 26.09
C ILE A 128 7.67 10.75 27.19
N LYS A 129 6.34 10.78 27.02
CA LYS A 129 5.41 11.32 28.02
C LYS A 129 5.43 10.55 29.34
N PHE A 130 5.41 9.22 29.32
CA PHE A 130 5.43 8.42 30.54
C PHE A 130 6.75 8.53 31.29
N ARG A 131 7.88 8.66 30.57
CA ARG A 131 9.19 8.94 31.15
C ARG A 131 9.21 10.31 31.83
N ALA A 132 8.65 11.34 31.20
CA ALA A 132 8.57 12.69 31.78
C ALA A 132 7.75 12.75 33.09
N ILE A 133 6.81 11.82 33.30
CA ILE A 133 5.98 11.73 34.52
C ILE A 133 6.66 10.83 35.59
N GLY A 134 7.84 10.26 35.31
CA GLY A 134 8.56 9.40 36.26
C GLY A 134 8.00 7.98 36.41
N PHE A 135 7.05 7.58 35.57
CA PHE A 135 6.55 6.19 35.50
C PHE A 135 7.43 5.35 34.57
N GLU A 136 8.69 5.16 34.96
CA GLU A 136 9.66 4.31 34.24
C GLU A 136 9.08 2.92 33.94
N GLN A 137 8.41 2.28 34.91
CA GLN A 137 7.85 0.93 34.71
C GLN A 137 6.73 0.87 33.65
N ALA A 138 5.92 1.92 33.50
CA ALA A 138 4.91 1.98 32.44
C ALA A 138 5.55 2.20 31.06
N GLY A 139 6.59 3.04 31.00
CA GLY A 139 7.42 3.20 29.81
C GLY A 139 8.08 1.88 29.38
N TRP A 140 8.50 1.05 30.33
CA TRP A 140 9.06 -0.28 30.06
C TRP A 140 8.03 -1.30 29.58
N VAL A 141 6.73 -1.17 29.88
CA VAL A 141 5.71 -2.05 29.30
C VAL A 141 5.46 -1.71 27.83
N THR A 142 5.53 -0.42 27.45
CA THR A 142 5.57 0.01 26.05
C THR A 142 6.92 -0.26 25.40
N SER A 143 8.01 -0.29 26.17
CA SER A 143 9.38 -0.55 25.72
C SER A 143 9.97 -1.81 26.35
N ALA A 144 9.27 -2.96 26.30
CA ALA A 144 9.66 -4.23 26.97
C ALA A 144 10.96 -4.88 26.44
N ILE A 145 11.88 -4.06 25.97
CA ILE A 145 13.08 -4.37 25.25
C ILE A 145 14.13 -3.31 25.62
N LEU A 146 14.78 -3.45 26.77
CA LEU A 146 16.12 -2.89 26.92
C LEU A 146 16.90 -3.64 28.02
N LYS A 147 17.45 -4.80 27.64
CA LYS A 147 18.71 -5.29 28.22
C LYS A 147 19.83 -5.06 27.21
N LYS A 148 21.03 -4.81 27.73
CA LYS A 148 21.99 -3.79 27.30
C LYS A 148 22.89 -4.11 26.08
N ASP A 149 22.76 -5.24 25.40
CA ASP A 149 23.85 -5.73 24.52
C ASP A 149 23.53 -5.96 23.02
N THR A 150 22.41 -5.49 22.49
CA THR A 150 22.05 -5.69 21.06
C THR A 150 21.49 -4.40 20.46
N PRO A 151 21.62 -4.10 19.15
CA PRO A 151 20.98 -2.94 18.50
C PRO A 151 19.45 -2.96 18.70
N THR A 152 18.99 -2.37 19.80
CA THR A 152 17.62 -2.50 20.32
C THR A 152 16.68 -1.39 19.83
N LEU A 153 17.21 -0.45 19.03
CA LEU A 153 16.43 0.61 18.37
C LEU A 153 15.35 0.06 17.40
N LEU A 154 15.37 -1.26 17.15
CA LEU A 154 14.69 -1.94 16.07
C LEU A 154 14.08 -3.26 16.57
N MET A 155 13.32 -3.26 17.66
CA MET A 155 12.70 -4.52 18.15
C MET A 155 11.18 -4.46 18.34
N ILE A 156 10.58 -3.25 18.41
CA ILE A 156 9.12 -3.05 18.30
C ILE A 156 8.69 -2.81 16.84
N PRO A 157 9.44 -2.04 16.02
CA PRO A 157 9.11 -1.93 14.60
C PRO A 157 9.23 -3.28 13.90
N VAL A 158 10.16 -4.16 14.29
CA VAL A 158 10.46 -5.39 13.54
C VAL A 158 9.32 -6.39 13.51
N PRO A 159 8.67 -6.81 14.61
CA PRO A 159 7.56 -7.75 14.51
C PRO A 159 6.36 -7.14 13.80
N VAL A 160 6.08 -5.85 14.01
CA VAL A 160 5.00 -5.14 13.31
C VAL A 160 5.32 -5.06 11.81
N LEU A 161 6.50 -4.58 11.43
CA LEU A 161 7.01 -4.55 10.06
C LEU A 161 7.08 -5.94 9.45
N PHE A 162 7.42 -6.98 10.20
CA PHE A 162 7.53 -8.36 9.72
C PHE A 162 6.16 -8.96 9.45
N ILE A 163 5.19 -8.80 10.36
CA ILE A 163 3.79 -9.17 10.12
C ILE A 163 3.25 -8.42 8.90
N PHE A 164 3.62 -7.15 8.77
CA PHE A 164 3.17 -6.32 7.66
C PHE A 164 3.86 -6.63 6.33
N ILE A 165 5.14 -6.99 6.35
CA ILE A 165 5.89 -7.50 5.19
C ILE A 165 5.32 -8.85 4.80
N ILE A 166 4.95 -9.71 5.75
CA ILE A 166 4.26 -10.97 5.48
C ILE A 166 2.90 -10.69 4.84
N ILE A 167 2.07 -9.81 5.40
CA ILE A 167 0.78 -9.45 4.81
C ILE A 167 0.97 -8.81 3.43
N SER A 168 1.95 -7.92 3.27
CA SER A 168 2.31 -7.33 1.98
C SER A 168 2.78 -8.40 0.98
N CYS A 169 3.57 -9.39 1.42
CA CYS A 169 4.00 -10.53 0.61
C CYS A 169 2.84 -11.47 0.28
N LEU A 170 1.92 -11.72 1.20
CA LEU A 170 0.74 -12.57 0.99
C LEU A 170 -0.24 -11.91 0.02
N ILE A 171 -0.44 -10.59 0.13
CA ILE A 171 -1.21 -9.81 -0.83
C ILE A 171 -0.49 -9.77 -2.19
N HIS A 172 0.83 -9.53 -2.21
CA HIS A 172 1.63 -9.56 -3.43
C HIS A 172 1.55 -10.94 -4.10
N ARG A 173 1.62 -12.03 -3.33
CA ARG A 173 1.56 -13.41 -3.84
C ARG A 173 0.14 -13.79 -4.28
N SER A 174 -0.90 -13.42 -3.53
CA SER A 174 -2.30 -13.65 -3.89
C SER A 174 -2.67 -12.87 -5.17
N ARG A 175 -2.25 -11.61 -5.27
CA ARG A 175 -2.47 -10.77 -6.45
C ARG A 175 -1.60 -11.20 -7.63
N ALA A 176 -0.36 -11.65 -7.41
CA ALA A 176 0.49 -12.23 -8.43
C ALA A 176 -0.08 -13.55 -8.95
N SER A 177 -0.59 -14.43 -8.09
CA SER A 177 -1.25 -15.68 -8.49
C SER A 177 -2.48 -15.42 -9.35
N HIS A 178 -3.33 -14.45 -8.98
CA HIS A 178 -4.47 -14.05 -9.80
C HIS A 178 -4.08 -13.31 -11.09
N SER A 179 -2.94 -12.63 -11.12
CA SER A 179 -2.39 -11.99 -12.31
C SER A 179 -1.81 -13.03 -13.27
N ILE A 180 -1.10 -14.03 -12.76
CA ILE A 180 -0.54 -15.17 -13.49
C ILE A 180 -1.65 -16.03 -14.08
N ASP A 181 -2.71 -16.33 -13.32
CA ASP A 181 -3.85 -17.11 -13.81
C ASP A 181 -4.60 -16.41 -14.96
N ARG A 182 -4.62 -15.07 -14.98
CA ARG A 182 -5.13 -14.29 -16.13
C ARG A 182 -4.17 -14.22 -17.30
N ILE A 183 -2.86 -14.25 -17.06
CA ILE A 183 -1.85 -14.29 -18.11
C ILE A 183 -1.91 -15.65 -18.81
N ASP A 184 -2.05 -16.74 -18.05
CA ASP A 184 -2.14 -18.09 -18.60
C ASP A 184 -3.37 -18.26 -19.49
N LYS A 185 -4.53 -17.71 -19.09
CA LYS A 185 -5.74 -17.64 -19.91
C LYS A 185 -5.60 -16.77 -21.17
N LYS A 186 -4.77 -15.72 -21.13
CA LYS A 186 -4.50 -14.90 -22.32
C LYS A 186 -3.52 -15.59 -23.27
N VAL A 187 -2.52 -16.29 -22.74
CA VAL A 187 -1.55 -17.07 -23.50
C VAL A 187 -2.25 -18.23 -24.21
N SER A 188 -3.18 -18.91 -23.54
CA SER A 188 -3.96 -19.98 -24.16
C SER A 188 -4.89 -19.49 -25.27
N SER A 189 -5.57 -18.35 -25.10
CA SER A 189 -6.38 -17.72 -26.16
C SER A 189 -5.55 -17.29 -27.36
N LEU A 190 -4.37 -16.72 -27.15
CA LEU A 190 -3.43 -16.37 -28.23
C LEU A 190 -2.95 -17.61 -28.97
N LYS A 191 -2.61 -18.68 -28.23
CA LYS A 191 -2.20 -19.95 -28.82
C LYS A 191 -3.28 -20.56 -29.70
N HIS A 192 -4.56 -20.44 -29.29
CA HIS A 192 -5.69 -20.89 -30.08
C HIS A 192 -5.90 -20.07 -31.36
N MET A 193 -5.72 -18.74 -31.31
CA MET A 193 -5.82 -17.90 -32.53
C MET A 193 -4.70 -18.18 -33.53
N ILE A 194 -3.49 -18.44 -33.05
CA ILE A 194 -2.34 -18.82 -33.91
C ILE A 194 -2.62 -20.17 -34.57
N SER A 195 -3.09 -21.19 -33.82
CA SER A 195 -3.41 -22.50 -34.41
C SER A 195 -4.58 -22.44 -35.40
N SER A 196 -5.61 -21.63 -35.14
CA SER A 196 -6.71 -21.45 -36.09
C SER A 196 -6.31 -20.69 -37.35
N SER A 197 -5.35 -19.76 -37.25
CA SER A 197 -4.81 -19.06 -38.44
C SER A 197 -3.93 -20.00 -39.28
N ASP A 198 -3.11 -20.83 -38.64
CA ASP A 198 -2.25 -21.80 -39.31
C ASP A 198 -3.07 -22.86 -40.07
N GLN A 199 -4.16 -23.35 -39.48
CA GLN A 199 -5.11 -24.25 -40.17
C GLN A 199 -5.82 -23.57 -41.35
N ASN A 200 -6.19 -22.29 -41.23
CA ASN A 200 -6.80 -21.55 -42.34
C ASN A 200 -5.83 -21.34 -43.50
N ILE A 201 -4.55 -21.07 -43.22
CA ILE A 201 -3.51 -20.93 -44.26
C ILE A 201 -3.28 -22.27 -44.98
N HIS A 202 -3.28 -23.38 -44.25
CA HIS A 202 -3.17 -24.71 -44.83
C HIS A 202 -4.36 -25.07 -45.74
N MET A 203 -5.59 -24.69 -45.35
CA MET A 203 -6.79 -24.85 -46.17
C MET A 203 -6.73 -24.00 -47.46
N MET A 204 -6.16 -22.81 -47.41
CA MET A 204 -6.07 -21.90 -48.56
C MET A 204 -4.99 -22.29 -49.58
N LYS A 205 -4.02 -23.14 -49.20
CA LYS A 205 -3.01 -23.70 -50.12
C LYS A 205 -3.47 -24.94 -50.88
N ILE A 206 -4.62 -25.52 -50.51
CA ILE A 206 -5.17 -26.75 -51.10
C ILE A 206 -6.25 -26.43 -52.15
N VAL A 207 -6.66 -25.16 -52.27
CA VAL A 207 -7.53 -24.62 -53.33
C VAL A 207 -6.66 -23.92 -54.38
#